data_AF-A0A7D5MZP4-F1
#
_entry.id   AF-A0A7D5MZP4-F1
#
_cell.length_a   1.000
_cell.length_b   1.000
_cell.length_c   1.000
_cell.angle_alpha   90.00
_cell.angle_beta   90.00
_cell.angle_gamma   90.00
#
_symmetry.space_group_name_H-M   'P 1'
#
loop_
_entity.id
_entity.type
_entity.pdbx_description
1 polymer ?
#
loop_
_entity_poly.entity_id
_entity_poly.type
_entity_poly.pdbx_seq_one_letter_code
_entity_poly.pdbx_strand_id
1 'polypeptide(L)' 'MLKSWQTQNHHFHYTQLISQPNDQWKGAVGYVPPQVINDYSDLSQYIVYASGPHAMIQAAWQLFQQKNLPRQQIYSDLL' A
#
# COMPACT_ATOMS: atom_id res chain seq x y z
N MET A 1 10.99 12.36 -8.24
CA MET A 1 9.94 13.25 -7.71
C MET A 1 9.46 12.80 -6.33
N LEU A 2 8.76 11.66 -6.18
CA LEU A 2 8.23 11.21 -4.87
C LEU A 2 9.30 11.01 -3.76
N LYS A 3 10.44 10.39 -4.10
CA LYS A 3 11.56 10.22 -3.15
C LYS A 3 12.10 11.56 -2.61
N SER A 4 12.18 12.58 -3.46
CA SER A 4 12.59 13.93 -3.05
C SER A 4 11.54 14.61 -2.18
N TRP A 5 10.26 14.30 -2.39
CA TRP A 5 9.19 14.89 -1.61
C TRP A 5 9.18 14.33 -0.18
N GLN A 6 9.41 13.02 -0.02
CA GLN A 6 9.65 12.37 1.26
C GLN A 6 10.83 13.01 2.03
N THR A 7 11.94 13.31 1.37
CA THR A 7 13.07 13.97 2.05
C THR A 7 12.75 15.37 2.58
N GLN A 8 11.74 16.02 2.01
CA GLN A 8 11.33 17.39 2.37
C GLN A 8 10.15 17.41 3.37
N ASN A 9 9.46 16.29 3.58
CA ASN A 9 8.22 16.24 4.35
C ASN A 9 8.21 15.00 5.26
N HIS A 10 8.47 15.19 6.55
CA HIS A 10 8.62 14.09 7.52
C HIS A 10 7.36 13.23 7.71
N HIS A 11 6.17 13.76 7.40
CA HIS A 11 4.90 13.02 7.51
C HIS A 11 4.54 12.25 6.23
N PHE A 12 5.37 12.31 5.18
CA PHE A 12 5.13 11.62 3.92
C PHE A 12 6.15 10.49 3.74
N HIS A 13 5.65 9.27 3.57
CA HIS A 13 6.45 8.09 3.30
C HIS A 13 6.02 7.46 1.98
N TYR A 14 6.98 7.04 1.18
CA TYR A 14 6.80 6.47 -0.14
C TYR A 14 7.58 5.16 -0.26
N THR A 15 6.85 4.06 -0.43
CA THR A 15 7.40 2.73 -0.67
C THR A 15 7.17 2.35 -2.13
N GLN A 16 8.26 2.08 -2.87
CA GLN A 16 8.20 1.62 -4.26
C GLN A 16 8.38 0.10 -4.32
N LEU A 17 7.48 -0.59 -5.01
CA LEU A 17 7.55 -2.04 -5.25
C LEU A 17 7.48 -2.38 -6.73
N ILE A 18 8.20 -3.45 -7.09
CA ILE A 18 8.10 -4.09 -8.40
C ILE A 18 7.86 -5.58 -8.16
N SER A 19 6.77 -6.14 -8.71
CA SER A 19 6.44 -7.56 -8.53
C SER A 19 7.33 -8.48 -9.36
N GLN A 20 7.76 -8.02 -10.54
CA GLN A 20 8.62 -8.76 -11.48
C GLN A 20 9.83 -7.88 -11.84
N PRO A 21 10.85 -7.82 -10.98
CA PRO A 21 12.01 -6.97 -11.20
C PRO A 21 12.93 -7.53 -12.29
N ASN A 22 13.73 -6.66 -12.90
CA ASN A 22 14.92 -7.06 -13.63
C ASN A 22 16.15 -7.07 -12.70
N ASP A 23 17.29 -7.53 -13.21
CA ASP A 23 18.54 -7.67 -12.43
C ASP A 23 19.09 -6.34 -11.86
N GLN A 24 18.64 -5.22 -12.41
CA GLN A 24 19.07 -3.88 -11.99
C GLN A 24 18.26 -3.35 -10.81
N TRP A 25 17.10 -3.94 -10.50
CA TRP A 25 16.27 -3.50 -9.39
C TRP A 25 16.91 -3.88 -8.04
N LYS A 26 17.01 -2.90 -7.14
CA LYS A 26 17.56 -3.08 -5.79
C LYS A 26 16.57 -2.69 -4.68
N GLY A 27 15.32 -2.40 -5.04
CA GLY A 27 14.28 -2.02 -4.09
C GLY A 27 13.41 -3.20 -3.64
N ALA A 28 12.30 -2.89 -2.97
CA ALA A 28 11.35 -3.90 -2.51
C ALA A 28 10.70 -4.63 -3.70
N VAL A 29 10.47 -5.93 -3.52
CA VAL A 29 9.91 -6.82 -4.53
C VAL A 29 8.64 -7.45 -3.98
N GLY A 30 7.55 -7.37 -4.74
CA GLY A 30 6.28 -7.94 -4.33
C GLY A 30 5.06 -7.15 -4.78
N TYR A 31 3.96 -7.36 -4.06
CA TYR A 31 2.66 -6.75 -4.34
C TYR A 31 2.26 -5.78 -3.21
N VAL A 32 1.49 -4.76 -3.56
CA VAL A 32 1.16 -3.65 -2.65
C VAL A 32 0.42 -4.12 -1.39
N PRO A 33 -0.71 -4.87 -1.46
CA PRO A 33 -1.44 -5.22 -0.24
C PRO A 33 -0.64 -6.08 0.76
N PRO A 34 0.10 -7.13 0.34
CA PRO A 34 1.00 -7.85 1.23
C PRO A 34 2.10 -6.96 1.86
N GLN A 35 2.66 -6.02 1.10
CA GLN A 35 3.66 -5.11 1.65
C GLN A 35 3.06 -4.21 2.74
N VAL A 36 1.87 -3.65 2.52
CA VAL A 36 1.22 -2.76 3.49
C VAL A 36 1.01 -3.47 4.83
N ILE A 37 0.53 -4.72 4.83
CA ILE A 37 0.33 -5.45 6.10
C ILE A 37 1.64 -5.91 6.78
N ASN A 38 2.76 -5.87 6.06
CA ASN A 38 4.09 -6.08 6.63
C ASN A 38 4.63 -4.78 7.26
N ASP A 39 4.40 -3.64 6.60
CA ASP A 39 4.86 -2.32 7.05
C ASP A 39 4.01 -1.78 8.21
N TYR A 40 2.73 -2.16 8.28
CA TYR A 40 1.76 -1.68 9.26
C TYR A 40 1.10 -2.86 9.98
N SER A 41 1.41 -3.02 11.27
CA SER A 41 0.86 -4.10 12.11
C SER A 41 -0.60 -3.88 12.51
N ASP A 42 -1.05 -2.62 12.54
CA ASP A 42 -2.42 -2.21 12.84
C ASP A 42 -2.84 -1.05 11.94
N LEU A 43 -4.00 -1.18 11.30
CA LEU A 43 -4.59 -0.21 10.39
C LEU A 43 -5.82 0.49 11.00
N SER A 44 -6.13 0.26 12.28
CA SER A 44 -7.31 0.81 12.97
C SER A 44 -7.41 2.35 12.94
N GLN A 45 -6.27 3.03 12.76
CA GLN A 45 -6.17 4.50 12.74
C GLN A 45 -5.91 5.07 11.34
N TYR A 46 -6.03 4.25 10.29
CA TYR A 46 -5.72 4.65 8.92
C TYR A 46 -6.98 4.80 8.08
N ILE A 47 -6.88 5.66 7.07
CA ILE A 47 -7.82 5.72 5.96
C ILE A 47 -7.06 5.31 4.71
N VAL A 48 -7.57 4.31 3.99
CA VAL A 48 -6.95 3.77 2.79
C VAL A 48 -7.69 4.28 1.56
N TYR A 49 -6.93 4.87 0.64
CA TYR A 49 -7.36 5.19 -0.70
C TYR A 49 -6.60 4.28 -1.67
N ALA A 50 -7.31 3.51 -2.49
CA ALA A 50 -6.71 2.53 -3.39
C ALA A 50 -7.29 2.61 -4.80
N SER A 51 -6.42 2.58 -5.81
CA SER A 51 -6.81 2.53 -7.22
C SER A 51 -5.89 1.59 -7.98
N GLY A 52 -6.45 0.82 -8.90
CA GLY A 52 -5.72 -0.11 -9.74
C GLY A 52 -6.54 -1.36 -10.11
N PRO A 53 -5.88 -2.46 -10.53
CA PRO A 53 -6.57 -3.64 -11.01
C PRO A 53 -7.53 -4.22 -9.96
N HIS A 54 -8.70 -4.70 -10.39
CA HIS A 54 -9.73 -5.25 -9.50
C HIS A 54 -9.18 -6.30 -8.52
N ALA A 55 -8.35 -7.23 -9.00
CA ALA A 55 -7.73 -8.25 -8.15
C ALA A 55 -6.86 -7.66 -7.03
N MET A 56 -6.19 -6.54 -7.27
CA MET A 56 -5.37 -5.85 -6.26
C MET A 56 -6.25 -5.18 -5.20
N ILE A 57 -7.34 -4.51 -5.62
CA ILE A 57 -8.30 -3.91 -4.69
C ILE A 57 -8.97 -4.99 -3.83
N GLN A 58 -9.41 -6.10 -4.44
CA GLN A 58 -10.00 -7.22 -3.70
C GLN A 58 -9.04 -7.79 -2.64
N ALA A 59 -7.76 -7.96 -2.98
CA ALA A 59 -6.73 -8.40 -2.03
C ALA A 59 -6.51 -7.40 -0.88
N ALA A 60 -6.50 -6.10 -1.18
CA ALA A 60 -6.41 -5.04 -0.16
C ALA A 60 -7.58 -5.12 0.84
N TRP A 61 -8.81 -5.23 0.34
CA TRP A 61 -10.00 -5.34 1.19
C TRP A 61 -9.94 -6.54 2.15
N GLN A 62 -9.47 -7.69 1.67
CA GLN A 62 -9.37 -8.90 2.48
C GLN A 62 -8.26 -8.80 3.53
N LEU A 63 -7.06 -8.38 3.12
CA LEU A 63 -5.89 -8.34 4.00
C LEU A 63 -5.97 -7.21 5.03
N PHE A 64 -6.47 -6.04 4.65
CA PHE A 64 -6.47 -4.88 5.56
C PHE A 64 -7.50 -5.01 6.67
N GLN A 65 -8.64 -5.68 6.41
CA GLN A 65 -9.60 -6.03 7.46
C GLN A 65 -8.97 -6.96 8.53
N GLN A 66 -8.05 -7.83 8.15
CA GLN A 66 -7.31 -8.69 9.09
C GLN A 66 -6.30 -7.90 9.95
N LYS A 67 -5.99 -6.66 9.54
CA LYS A 67 -5.17 -5.70 10.29
C LYS A 67 -6.01 -4.60 10.92
N ASN A 68 -7.26 -4.89 11.26
CA ASN A 68 -8.21 -3.99 11.94
C ASN A 68 -8.58 -2.71 11.17
N LEU A 69 -8.36 -2.62 9.85
CA LEU A 69 -8.87 -1.48 9.09
C LEU A 69 -10.41 -1.48 9.14
N PRO A 70 -11.06 -0.41 9.64
CA PRO A 70 -12.51 -0.32 9.66
C PRO A 70 -13.08 -0.32 8.25
N ARG A 71 -14.21 -1.02 8.05
CA ARG A 71 -14.82 -1.17 6.71
C ARG A 71 -15.19 0.15 6.03
N GLN A 72 -15.49 1.19 6.82
CA GLN A 72 -15.83 2.52 6.28
C GLN A 72 -14.59 3.37 5.94
N GLN A 73 -13.37 2.88 6.19
CA GLN A 73 -12.12 3.61 6.02
C GLN A 73 -11.28 3.09 4.84
N ILE A 74 -11.91 2.41 3.87
CA ILE A 74 -11.28 2.04 2.60
C ILE A 74 -12.14 2.54 1.43
N TYR A 75 -11.51 3.25 0.51
CA TYR A 75 -12.15 3.85 -0.65
C TYR A 75 -11.41 3.44 -1.93
N SER A 76 -12.15 3.17 -3.00
CA SER A 76 -11.58 2.85 -4.30
C SER A 76 -12.40 3.44 -5.43
N ASP A 77 -11.77 3.74 -6.55
CA ASP A 77 -12.45 4.10 -7.80
C ASP A 77 -13.35 2.99 -8.37
N LEU A 78 -13.22 1.75 -7.86
CA LEU A 78 -14.05 0.60 -8.20
C LEU A 78 -15.24 0.38 -7.24
N LEU A 79 -15.32 1.11 -6.11
CA LEU A 79 -16.26 0.84 -5.01
C LEU A 79 -16.85 2.10 -4.37
#